data_AF-A0A8J8CAH9-F1
#
_entry.id   AF-A0A8J8CAH9-F1
#
_cell.length_a   1.000
_cell.length_b   1.000
_cell.length_c   1.000
_cell.angle_alpha   90.00
_cell.angle_beta   90.00
_cell.angle_gamma   90.00
#
_symmetry.space_group_name_H-M   'P 1'
#
loop_
_entity.id
_entity.type
_entity.pdbx_description
1 polymer ?
#
loop_
_entity_poly.entity_id
_entity_poly.type
_entity_poly.pdbx_seq_one_letter_code
_entity_poly.pdbx_strand_id
1 'polypeptide(L)'
;MNYGPYAPVLIFAVVSVLFAGVGMLLSSLLRPSKMEPLKETTYECGEVPIGDTRIQFHFQYYMFALIFVIADVLTVFLALWAYSFSTMSLYAKFLMLVFVGLLTIGILYALKKEEILWI
;
A
#
# COMPACT_ATOMS: atom_id res chain seq x y z
N MET A 1 -16.48 -25.60 13.44
CA MET A 1 -15.67 -24.38 13.27
C MET A 1 -16.31 -23.29 14.11
N ASN A 2 -15.59 -22.77 15.12
CA ASN A 2 -16.13 -21.76 16.02
C ASN A 2 -15.73 -20.38 15.46
N TYR A 3 -16.66 -19.68 14.80
CA TYR A 3 -16.40 -18.38 14.16
C TYR A 3 -16.39 -17.20 15.14
N GLY A 4 -16.72 -17.45 16.41
CA GLY A 4 -16.74 -16.46 17.50
C GLY A 4 -15.48 -15.58 17.62
N PRO A 5 -14.24 -16.07 17.36
CA PRO A 5 -13.04 -15.24 17.46
C PRO A 5 -12.90 -14.18 16.37
N TYR A 6 -13.58 -14.33 15.21
CA TYR A 6 -13.50 -13.38 14.10
C TYR A 6 -14.61 -12.32 14.15
N ALA A 7 -15.66 -12.55 14.94
CA ALA A 7 -16.76 -11.61 15.09
C ALA A 7 -16.29 -10.22 15.59
N PRO A 8 -15.38 -10.10 16.58
CA PRO A 8 -14.87 -8.79 17.01
C PRO A 8 -14.15 -8.02 15.89
N VAL A 9 -13.41 -8.72 15.02
CA VAL A 9 -12.68 -8.10 13.90
C VAL A 9 -13.66 -7.52 12.88
N LEU A 10 -14.70 -8.28 12.54
CA LEU A 10 -15.73 -7.83 11.61
C LEU A 10 -16.54 -6.65 12.17
N ILE A 11 -16.91 -6.72 13.45
CA ILE A 11 -17.60 -5.63 14.14
C ILE A 11 -16.72 -4.38 14.13
N PHE A 12 -15.43 -4.49 14.45
CA PHE A 12 -14.51 -3.36 14.44
C PHE A 12 -14.37 -2.74 13.05
N ALA A 13 -14.23 -3.55 12.01
CA ALA A 13 -14.16 -3.07 10.63
C ALA A 13 -15.42 -2.29 10.22
N VAL A 14 -16.61 -2.85 10.53
CA VAL A 14 -17.89 -2.21 10.24
C VAL A 14 -18.04 -0.90 11.01
N VAL A 15 -17.75 -0.90 12.32
CA VAL A 15 -17.82 0.31 13.16
C VAL A 15 -16.87 1.38 12.66
N SER A 16 -15.65 1.02 12.22
CA SER A 16 -14.67 1.97 11.69
C SER A 16 -15.15 2.66 10.41
N VAL A 17 -15.70 1.89 9.47
CA VAL A 17 -16.29 2.44 8.23
C VAL A 17 -17.51 3.28 8.52
N LEU A 18 -18.40 2.82 9.41
CA LEU A 18 -19.59 3.57 9.82
C LEU A 18 -19.23 4.87 10.52
N PHE A 19 -18.23 4.87 11.40
CA PHE A 19 -17.78 6.05 12.11
C PHE A 19 -17.25 7.11 11.13
N ALA A 20 -16.38 6.71 10.19
CA ALA A 20 -15.90 7.61 9.14
C ALA A 20 -17.05 8.13 8.27
N GLY A 21 -17.96 7.24 7.84
CA GLY A 21 -19.12 7.60 7.02
C GLY A 21 -20.09 8.55 7.73
N VAL A 22 -20.45 8.29 8.98
CA VAL A 22 -21.30 9.16 9.80
C VAL A 22 -20.62 10.51 10.04
N GLY A 23 -19.31 10.54 10.27
CA GLY A 23 -18.53 11.78 10.39
C GLY A 23 -18.60 12.62 9.11
N MET A 24 -18.41 12.00 7.94
CA MET A 24 -18.54 12.68 6.64
C MET A 24 -19.97 13.17 6.39
N LEU A 25 -21.00 12.36 6.72
CA LEU A 25 -22.40 12.73 6.57
C LEU A 25 -22.78 13.90 7.47
N LEU A 26 -22.44 13.85 8.76
CA LEU A 26 -22.69 14.94 9.70
C LEU A 26 -21.96 16.21 9.27
N SER A 27 -20.70 16.10 8.83
CA SER A 27 -19.95 17.23 8.28
C SER A 27 -20.67 17.85 7.07
N SER A 28 -21.17 17.03 6.15
CA SER A 28 -21.92 17.51 4.98
C SER A 28 -23.27 18.17 5.34
N LEU A 29 -23.93 17.70 6.40
CA LEU A 29 -25.22 18.23 6.86
C LEU A 29 -25.08 19.53 7.66
N LEU A 30 -24.04 19.64 8.49
CA LEU A 30 -23.82 20.79 9.38
C LEU A 30 -23.04 21.92 8.69
N ARG A 31 -22.26 21.62 7.65
CA ARG A 31 -21.46 22.63 6.94
C ARG A 31 -22.37 23.65 6.23
N PRO A 32 -22.05 24.95 6.31
CA PRO A 32 -22.68 25.96 5.46
C PRO A 32 -22.47 25.65 3.98
N SER A 33 -23.56 25.38 3.25
CA SER A 33 -23.53 25.17 1.81
C SER A 33 -23.66 26.52 1.11
N LYS A 34 -22.56 26.99 0.51
CA LYS A 34 -22.54 28.15 -0.40
C LYS A 34 -21.91 27.72 -1.72
N MET A 35 -22.77 27.43 -2.68
CA MET A 35 -22.37 27.13 -4.06
C MET A 35 -21.85 28.41 -4.70
N GLU A 36 -20.55 28.45 -4.96
CA GLU A 36 -19.91 29.52 -5.71
C GLU A 36 -19.15 28.87 -6.88
N PRO A 37 -19.34 29.32 -8.12
CA PRO A 37 -18.70 28.72 -9.29
C PRO A 37 -17.17 28.62 -9.17
N LEU A 38 -16.53 29.60 -8.51
CA LEU A 38 -15.08 29.60 -8.29
C LEU A 38 -14.60 28.51 -7.31
N LYS A 39 -15.46 28.01 -6.43
CA LYS A 39 -15.09 26.90 -5.51
C LYS A 39 -15.10 25.54 -6.20
N GLU A 40 -15.69 25.46 -7.40
CA GLU A 40 -15.80 24.24 -8.19
C GLU A 40 -14.72 24.17 -9.30
N THR A 41 -13.92 25.22 -9.45
CA THR A 41 -12.79 25.24 -10.39
C THR A 41 -11.51 24.70 -9.74
N THR A 42 -10.67 24.04 -10.53
CA THR A 42 -9.34 23.59 -10.12
C THR A 42 -8.50 24.76 -9.59
N TYR A 43 -7.78 24.54 -8.50
CA TYR A 43 -6.87 25.54 -7.95
C TYR A 43 -5.64 25.73 -8.85
N GLU A 44 -5.45 26.94 -9.38
CA GLU A 44 -4.29 27.32 -10.21
C GLU A 44 -3.76 28.71 -9.80
N CYS A 45 -3.62 28.95 -8.49
CA CYS A 45 -3.14 30.22 -7.92
C CYS A 45 -3.93 31.49 -8.36
N GLY A 46 -5.18 31.32 -8.80
CA GLY A 46 -6.05 32.41 -9.28
C GLY A 46 -6.11 32.57 -10.80
N GLU A 47 -5.32 31.79 -11.54
CA GLU A 47 -5.32 31.79 -13.00
C GLU A 47 -6.28 30.73 -13.56
N VAL A 48 -6.62 30.85 -14.85
CA VAL A 48 -7.35 29.81 -15.57
C VAL A 48 -6.34 28.71 -15.96
N PRO A 49 -6.61 27.42 -15.66
CA PRO A 49 -5.73 26.33 -16.09
C PRO A 49 -5.56 26.33 -17.62
N ILE A 50 -4.32 26.34 -18.09
CA ILE A 50 -3.97 26.30 -19.52
C ILE A 50 -3.17 25.04 -19.80
N GLY A 51 -3.58 24.29 -20.82
CA GLY A 51 -2.85 23.11 -21.31
C GLY A 51 -3.53 21.79 -20.98
N ASP A 52 -2.90 20.69 -21.42
CA ASP A 52 -3.34 19.34 -21.10
C ASP A 52 -2.79 18.93 -19.73
N THR A 53 -3.60 18.20 -18.97
CA THR A 53 -3.23 17.65 -17.65
C THR A 53 -2.41 16.36 -17.76
N ARG A 54 -2.20 15.85 -18.98
CA ARG A 54 -1.41 14.65 -19.25
C ARG A 54 0.09 14.94 -19.17
N ILE A 55 0.62 14.80 -17.96
CA ILE A 55 2.05 14.73 -17.74
C ILE A 55 2.57 13.31 -18.00
N GLN A 56 3.79 13.21 -18.51
CA GLN A 56 4.52 11.95 -18.57
C GLN A 56 5.00 11.60 -17.16
N PHE A 57 4.31 10.68 -16.50
CA PHE A 57 4.78 10.14 -15.23
C PHE A 57 6.07 9.35 -15.45
N HIS A 58 7.07 9.60 -14.60
CA HIS A 58 8.33 8.86 -14.64
C HIS A 58 8.07 7.36 -14.43
N PHE A 59 8.60 6.53 -15.32
CA PHE A 59 8.46 5.07 -15.25
C PHE A 59 9.02 4.46 -13.94
N GLN A 60 9.84 5.22 -13.21
CA GLN A 60 10.44 4.83 -11.92
C GLN A 60 9.39 4.38 -10.90
N TYR A 61 8.20 5.01 -10.85
CA TYR A 61 7.14 4.60 -9.93
C TYR A 61 6.69 3.15 -10.15
N TYR A 62 6.71 2.68 -11.39
CA TYR A 62 6.39 1.30 -11.73
C TYR A 62 7.46 0.33 -11.25
N MET A 63 8.75 0.69 -11.37
CA MET A 63 9.85 -0.13 -10.84
C MET A 63 9.78 -0.28 -9.32
N PHE A 64 9.49 0.80 -8.59
CA PHE A 64 9.26 0.72 -7.14
C PHE A 64 8.08 -0.19 -6.78
N ALA A 65 6.96 -0.08 -7.49
CA ALA A 65 5.81 -0.96 -7.26
C ALA A 65 6.17 -2.44 -7.50
N LEU A 66 6.95 -2.73 -8.53
CA LEU A 66 7.38 -4.10 -8.85
C LEU A 66 8.32 -4.66 -7.76
N ILE A 67 9.31 -3.87 -7.32
CA ILE A 67 10.20 -4.25 -6.21
C ILE A 67 9.40 -4.51 -4.93
N PHE A 68 8.41 -3.65 -4.63
CA PHE A 68 7.52 -3.81 -3.49
C PHE A 68 6.73 -5.12 -3.55
N VAL A 69 6.13 -5.45 -4.69
CA VAL A 69 5.37 -6.71 -4.86
C VAL A 69 6.27 -7.94 -4.66
N ILE A 70 7.51 -7.92 -5.16
CA ILE A 70 8.46 -9.02 -4.94
C ILE A 70 8.82 -9.14 -3.45
N ALA A 71 9.07 -8.01 -2.78
CA ALA A 71 9.37 -7.99 -1.34
C ALA A 71 8.18 -8.43 -0.48
N ASP A 72 6.95 -8.13 -0.89
CA ASP A 72 5.73 -8.59 -0.22
C ASP A 72 5.61 -10.11 -0.28
N VAL A 73 5.82 -10.71 -1.46
CA VAL A 73 5.88 -12.17 -1.63
C VAL A 73 6.97 -12.79 -0.75
N LEU A 74 8.17 -12.18 -0.70
CA LEU A 74 9.25 -12.64 0.20
C LEU A 74 8.79 -12.65 1.66
N THR A 75 8.05 -11.63 2.10
CA THR A 75 7.55 -11.51 3.47
C THR A 75 6.52 -12.58 3.80
N VAL A 76 5.64 -12.95 2.85
CA VAL A 76 4.71 -14.08 3.00
C VAL A 76 5.49 -15.39 3.24
N PHE A 77 6.55 -15.64 2.47
CA PHE A 77 7.40 -16.82 2.69
C PHE A 77 8.10 -16.80 4.05
N LEU A 78 8.57 -15.64 4.51
CA LEU A 78 9.16 -15.49 5.84
C LEU A 78 8.13 -15.77 6.96
N ALA A 79 6.90 -15.29 6.81
CA ALA A 79 5.84 -15.53 7.79
C ALA A 79 5.47 -17.02 7.89
N LEU A 80 5.33 -17.70 6.74
CA LEU A 80 5.10 -19.14 6.70
C LEU A 80 6.26 -19.92 7.29
N TRP A 81 7.50 -19.51 6.98
CA TRP A 81 8.70 -20.14 7.52
C TRP A 81 8.80 -19.99 9.04
N ALA A 82 8.50 -18.80 9.57
CA ALA A 82 8.44 -18.55 11.00
C ALA A 82 7.38 -19.40 11.69
N TYR A 83 6.19 -19.51 11.08
CA TYR A 83 5.10 -20.34 11.59
C TYR A 83 5.48 -21.84 11.69
N SER A 84 6.15 -22.39 10.68
CA SER A 84 6.54 -23.81 10.65
C SER A 84 7.96 -24.10 11.14
N PHE A 85 8.65 -23.11 11.73
CA PHE A 85 10.08 -23.22 12.03
C PHE A 85 10.42 -24.33 13.02
N SER A 86 9.58 -24.55 14.04
CA SER A 86 9.81 -25.58 15.06
C SER A 86 9.68 -27.00 14.53
N THR A 87 8.82 -27.21 13.53
CA THR A 87 8.49 -28.53 12.96
C THR A 87 9.31 -28.91 11.73
N MET A 88 10.03 -27.96 11.13
CA MET A 88 10.86 -28.21 9.94
C MET A 88 12.18 -28.92 10.26
N SER A 89 12.62 -29.79 9.35
CA SER A 89 13.96 -30.38 9.39
C SER A 89 15.04 -29.32 9.18
N LEU A 90 16.25 -29.59 9.67
CA LEU A 90 17.40 -28.68 9.51
C LEU A 90 17.71 -28.41 8.02
N TYR A 91 17.55 -29.43 7.17
CA TYR A 91 17.72 -29.30 5.72
C TYR A 91 16.72 -28.32 5.10
N ALA A 92 15.43 -28.42 5.46
CA ALA A 92 14.41 -27.53 4.93
C ALA A 92 14.61 -26.08 5.39
N LYS A 93 15.09 -25.86 6.62
CA LYS A 93 15.48 -24.53 7.12
C LYS A 93 16.63 -23.93 6.31
N PHE A 94 17.63 -24.74 5.98
CA PHE A 94 18.76 -24.30 5.16
C PHE A 94 18.33 -23.92 3.75
N LEU A 95 17.47 -24.72 3.10
CA LEU A 95 16.93 -24.38 1.79
C LEU A 95 16.13 -23.07 1.80
N MET A 96 15.31 -22.85 2.83
CA MET A 96 14.59 -21.58 2.99
C MET A 96 15.53 -20.40 3.20
N LEU A 97 16.60 -20.56 3.98
CA LEU A 97 17.62 -19.53 4.17
C LEU A 97 18.27 -19.14 2.83
N VAL A 98 18.65 -20.12 2.01
CA VAL A 98 19.23 -19.88 0.67
C VAL A 98 18.23 -19.17 -0.23
N PHE A 99 16.97 -19.61 -0.26
CA PHE A 99 15.90 -18.99 -1.04
C PHE A 99 15.68 -17.51 -0.66
N VAL A 100 15.52 -17.22 0.63
CA VAL A 100 15.38 -15.85 1.16
C VAL A 100 16.61 -15.02 0.82
N GLY A 101 17.82 -15.58 0.97
CA GLY A 101 19.07 -14.93 0.61
C GLY A 101 19.11 -14.52 -0.86
N LEU A 102 18.75 -15.42 -1.78
CA LEU A 102 18.72 -15.14 -3.21
C LEU A 102 17.73 -14.02 -3.56
N LEU A 103 16.51 -14.05 -3.02
CA LEU A 103 15.52 -12.99 -3.25
C LEU A 103 15.98 -11.65 -2.68
N THR A 104 16.58 -11.66 -1.48
CA THR A 104 17.08 -10.46 -0.83
C THR A 104 18.20 -9.82 -1.65
N ILE A 105 19.14 -10.62 -2.17
CA ILE A 105 20.21 -10.13 -3.05
C ILE A 105 19.62 -9.51 -4.33
N GLY A 106 18.61 -10.14 -4.92
CA GLY A 106 17.92 -9.60 -6.10
C GLY A 106 17.26 -8.25 -5.84
N ILE A 107 16.59 -8.11 -4.70
CA ILE A 107 15.96 -6.84 -4.27
C ILE A 107 17.03 -5.77 -4.03
N LEU A 108 18.10 -6.09 -3.30
CA LEU A 108 19.19 -5.15 -3.03
C LEU A 108 19.87 -4.67 -4.32
N TYR A 109 20.06 -5.56 -5.29
CA TYR A 109 20.59 -5.19 -6.61
C TYR A 109 19.63 -4.25 -7.36
N ALA A 110 18.33 -4.57 -7.36
CA ALA A 110 17.31 -3.73 -8.01
C ALA A 110 17.25 -2.33 -7.40
N LEU A 111 17.26 -2.23 -6.06
CA LEU A 111 17.27 -0.95 -5.35
C LEU A 111 18.51 -0.11 -5.69
N LYS A 112 19.69 -0.72 -5.69
CA LYS A 112 20.94 -0.02 -6.06
C LYS A 112 20.92 0.50 -7.50
N LYS A 113 20.24 -0.19 -8.41
CA LYS A 113 20.10 0.26 -9.80
C LYS A 113 19.14 1.44 -9.94
N GLU A 114 18.08 1.49 -9.12
CA GLU A 114 17.13 2.61 -9.10
C GLU A 114 17.75 3.90 -8.52
N GLU A 115 18.70 3.82 -7.58
CA GLU A 115 19.40 5.00 -7.04
C GLU A 115 20.09 5.86 -8.12
N ILE A 116 20.52 5.24 -9.23
CA ILE A 116 21.24 5.91 -10.33
C ILE A 116 20.27 6.76 -11.20
N LEU A 117 18.97 6.49 -11.15
CA LEU A 117 17.96 7.19 -11.93
C LEU A 117 17.44 8.47 -11.25
N TRP A 118 17.91 8.76 -10.03
CA TRP A 118 17.38 9.82 -9.17
C TRP A 118 18.25 11.09 -9.11
N ILE A 119 18.96 11.40 -10.20
CA ILE A 119 19.68 12.68 -10.40
C ILE A 119 19.16 13.38 -11.65
#